data_AF-A0A9E0IRC1-F1
#
_entry.id   AF-A0A9E0IRC1-F1
#
_cell.length_a   1.000
_cell.length_b   1.000
_cell.length_c   1.000
_cell.angle_alpha   90.00
_cell.angle_beta   90.00
_cell.angle_gamma   90.00
#
_symmetry.space_group_name_H-M   'P 1'
#
loop_
_entity.id
_entity.type
_entity.pdbx_description
1 polymer ?
#
loop_
_entity_poly.entity_id
_entity_poly.type
_entity_poly.pdbx_seq_one_letter_code
_entity_poly.pdbx_strand_id
1 'polypeptide(L)'
;MRLSTRISVVWLALGLAFVLLARPTPARADAKADIEAKVKLALEKYDGFEYEEARKHLNGALTLAKRNKLEATPLVARVHLNLGIVYFLGLKDEESARLAFLSATQIDGKIQIDPAYKTAELATLLEEARKESAGSGEPSGGGGGGGEPSGGEAVDCSTVAGLQHTIVDTGVAGSPRQLEAFVGPDLKPAKVALMYRTKGEELFAEAAMTQDGCKFVGSIPGKAMRGDLLHYYIAAFDGDGNVLVSKGSEGSPNLVELTAASGGSGGSEDNPLVGPEQISGGVVVGGRKSTVFLGVAFATGAGYVTGKTEKEQNEIQCGVGRCFAPGLITIYPELGYQVSPVMSVSVVGRLGIPVGTNIEGSATLGPAGLLRLRYALSPTGAGLHVGGSIGGGIIRDTIELTMAEPDMNVDIVAFGPLLIGGNAGYAVPIGGSLRFNAEFSALAGLPVVSKLGESVLNLGVQLDVSLGLSVGF
;
A
#
# COMPACT_ATOMS: atom_id res chain seq x y z
N MET A 1 40.03 -56.65 -18.12
CA MET A 1 39.93 -55.33 -18.79
C MET A 1 38.46 -55.12 -19.11
N ARG A 2 37.59 -54.40 -18.39
CA ARG A 2 37.60 -53.11 -17.67
C ARG A 2 38.06 -51.90 -18.51
N LEU A 3 37.19 -50.87 -18.47
CA LEU A 3 37.26 -49.48 -18.98
C LEU A 3 36.81 -49.29 -20.45
N SER A 4 35.95 -48.33 -20.81
CA SER A 4 35.41 -47.18 -20.06
C SER A 4 34.11 -46.64 -20.66
N THR A 5 33.06 -46.66 -19.86
CA THR A 5 31.77 -45.99 -20.08
C THR A 5 31.75 -44.68 -19.27
N ARG A 6 32.43 -43.61 -19.70
CA ARG A 6 32.44 -42.31 -18.98
C ARG A 6 32.79 -41.11 -19.89
N ILE A 7 31.92 -40.72 -20.82
CA ILE A 7 32.00 -39.40 -21.47
C ILE A 7 30.57 -38.87 -21.71
N SER A 8 29.85 -38.46 -20.66
CA SER A 8 28.56 -37.76 -20.82
C SER A 8 28.17 -36.83 -19.66
N VAL A 9 29.07 -36.48 -18.72
CA VAL A 9 28.66 -35.73 -17.51
C VAL A 9 29.43 -34.42 -17.27
N VAL A 10 30.47 -34.10 -18.06
CA VAL A 10 31.36 -32.95 -17.73
C VAL A 10 31.03 -31.65 -18.47
N TRP A 11 30.18 -31.67 -19.52
CA TRP A 11 29.76 -30.44 -20.22
C TRP A 11 28.38 -29.90 -19.83
N LEU A 12 27.74 -30.47 -18.81
CA LEU A 12 26.47 -29.95 -18.25
C LEU A 12 26.66 -29.10 -16.98
N ALA A 13 27.90 -28.98 -16.48
CA ALA A 13 28.20 -28.29 -15.21
C ALA A 13 28.81 -26.87 -15.39
N LEU A 14 29.09 -26.42 -16.62
CA LEU A 14 29.69 -25.09 -16.87
C LEU A 14 28.71 -24.05 -17.45
N GLY A 15 27.44 -24.42 -17.68
CA GLY A 15 26.38 -23.49 -18.11
C GLY A 15 25.46 -23.00 -16.97
N LEU A 16 25.58 -23.56 -15.77
CA LEU A 16 24.68 -23.31 -14.64
C LEU A 16 25.33 -22.48 -13.51
N ALA A 17 26.49 -21.86 -13.77
CA ALA A 17 27.25 -21.09 -12.77
C ALA A 17 27.42 -19.60 -13.11
N PHE A 18 26.74 -19.06 -14.12
CA PHE A 18 26.85 -17.64 -14.52
C PHE A 18 25.55 -16.83 -14.45
N VAL A 19 24.52 -17.29 -13.72
CA VAL A 19 23.27 -16.54 -13.47
C VAL A 19 23.05 -16.27 -11.97
N LEU A 20 24.13 -16.17 -11.19
CA LEU A 20 24.05 -15.95 -9.74
C LEU A 20 24.71 -14.65 -9.24
N LEU A 21 25.02 -13.70 -10.12
CA LEU A 21 25.52 -12.37 -9.70
C LEU A 21 24.83 -11.15 -10.32
N ALA A 22 23.80 -11.33 -11.16
CA ALA A 22 22.90 -10.23 -11.49
C ALA A 22 21.76 -10.19 -10.46
N ARG A 23 22.05 -9.65 -9.26
CA ARG A 23 20.97 -9.07 -8.45
C ARG A 23 20.40 -7.94 -9.32
N PRO A 24 19.09 -7.93 -9.65
CA PRO A 24 18.50 -6.68 -10.06
C PRO A 24 18.66 -5.76 -8.86
N THR A 25 19.62 -4.83 -8.91
CA THR A 25 19.43 -3.58 -8.20
C THR A 25 18.09 -3.10 -8.72
N PRO A 26 17.03 -2.99 -7.89
CA PRO A 26 15.89 -2.21 -8.33
C PRO A 26 16.50 -0.92 -8.82
N ALA A 27 16.28 -0.58 -10.09
CA ALA A 27 16.51 0.76 -10.55
C ALA A 27 15.77 1.61 -9.51
N ARG A 28 16.54 2.24 -8.62
CA ARG A 28 16.00 3.04 -7.54
C ARG A 28 15.39 4.20 -8.30
N ALA A 29 14.10 4.10 -8.61
CA ALA A 29 13.31 5.21 -9.09
C ALA A 29 13.70 6.38 -8.20
N ASP A 30 14.16 7.45 -8.84
CA ASP A 30 14.74 8.58 -8.12
C ASP A 30 13.65 9.12 -7.19
N ALA A 31 13.78 8.84 -5.89
CA ALA A 31 12.75 9.19 -4.92
C ALA A 31 12.48 10.70 -4.93
N LYS A 32 13.43 11.51 -5.39
CA LYS A 32 13.25 12.94 -5.61
C LYS A 32 12.33 13.21 -6.79
N ALA A 33 12.49 12.50 -7.91
CA ALA A 33 11.62 12.61 -9.07
C ALA A 33 10.17 12.21 -8.75
N ASP A 34 9.96 11.17 -7.93
CA ASP A 34 8.63 10.75 -7.48
C ASP A 34 7.96 11.81 -6.57
N ILE A 35 8.75 12.44 -5.69
CA ILE A 35 8.29 13.54 -4.84
C ILE A 35 7.93 14.76 -5.71
N GLU A 36 8.77 15.14 -6.67
CA GLU A 36 8.52 16.24 -7.60
C GLU A 36 7.27 15.99 -8.46
N ALA A 37 7.08 14.77 -8.95
CA ALA A 37 5.88 14.39 -9.69
C ALA A 37 4.60 14.54 -8.86
N LYS A 38 4.64 14.16 -7.57
CA LYS A 38 3.51 14.36 -6.64
C LYS A 38 3.26 15.83 -6.34
N VAL A 39 4.32 16.64 -6.20
CA VAL A 39 4.18 18.09 -6.01
C VAL A 39 3.52 18.72 -7.24
N LYS A 40 3.96 18.35 -8.44
CA LYS A 40 3.35 18.84 -9.69
C LYS A 40 1.87 18.47 -9.77
N LEU A 41 1.54 17.21 -9.52
CA LEU A 41 0.16 16.73 -9.54
C LEU A 41 -0.70 17.44 -8.48
N ALA A 42 -0.15 17.73 -7.30
CA ALA A 42 -0.86 18.48 -6.28
C ALA A 42 -1.18 19.91 -6.73
N LEU A 43 -0.28 20.58 -7.44
CA LEU A 43 -0.52 21.92 -7.99
C LEU A 43 -1.56 21.88 -9.12
N GLU A 44 -1.51 20.88 -10.00
CA GLU A 44 -2.56 20.67 -11.02
C GLU A 44 -3.94 20.48 -10.38
N LYS A 45 -4.00 19.75 -9.25
CA LYS A 45 -5.23 19.56 -8.48
C LYS A 45 -5.68 20.83 -7.77
N TYR A 46 -4.75 21.60 -7.23
CA TYR A 46 -5.03 22.90 -6.64
C TYR A 46 -5.62 23.88 -7.66
N ASP A 47 -5.03 23.95 -8.86
CA ASP A 47 -5.53 24.76 -9.98
C ASP A 47 -6.91 24.29 -10.48
N GLY A 48 -7.17 22.98 -10.35
CA GLY A 48 -8.47 22.36 -10.60
C GLY A 48 -9.51 22.56 -9.49
N PHE A 49 -9.22 23.37 -8.46
CA PHE A 49 -10.05 23.55 -7.26
C PHE A 49 -10.28 22.26 -6.43
N GLU A 50 -9.49 21.21 -6.67
CA GLU A 50 -9.53 19.92 -5.95
C GLU A 50 -8.57 19.95 -4.74
N TYR A 51 -8.82 20.84 -3.78
CA TYR A 51 -7.92 21.12 -2.65
C TYR A 51 -7.64 19.92 -1.75
N GLU A 52 -8.62 19.03 -1.58
CA GLU A 52 -8.49 17.81 -0.78
C GLU A 52 -7.56 16.78 -1.41
N GLU A 53 -7.64 16.60 -2.73
CA GLU A 53 -6.72 15.71 -3.45
C GLU A 53 -5.32 16.33 -3.53
N ALA A 54 -5.21 17.66 -3.67
CA ALA A 54 -3.93 18.37 -3.58
C ALA A 54 -3.23 18.11 -2.23
N ARG A 55 -3.95 18.25 -1.11
CA ARG A 55 -3.46 17.93 0.24
C ARG A 55 -2.97 16.50 0.33
N LYS A 56 -3.75 15.54 -0.16
CA LYS A 56 -3.42 14.11 -0.14
C LYS A 56 -2.16 13.79 -0.95
N HIS A 57 -1.98 14.42 -2.11
CA HIS A 57 -0.76 14.25 -2.92
C HIS A 57 0.48 14.80 -2.22
N LEU A 58 0.38 15.96 -1.55
CA LEU A 58 1.48 16.56 -0.78
C LEU A 58 1.83 15.74 0.47
N ASN A 59 0.85 15.24 1.22
CA ASN A 59 1.10 14.35 2.36
C ASN A 59 1.72 13.00 1.91
N GLY A 60 1.31 12.49 0.74
CA GLY A 60 1.96 11.35 0.10
C GLY A 60 3.42 11.63 -0.25
N ALA A 61 3.76 12.85 -0.67
CA ALA A 61 5.13 13.27 -0.96
C ALA A 61 5.98 13.33 0.32
N LEU A 62 5.44 13.86 1.43
CA LEU A 62 6.11 13.84 2.75
C LEU A 62 6.38 12.41 3.23
N THR A 63 5.41 11.51 3.04
CA THR A 63 5.58 10.09 3.39
C THR A 63 6.71 9.43 2.59
N LEU A 64 6.82 9.73 1.29
CA LEU A 64 7.92 9.25 0.46
C LEU A 64 9.27 9.86 0.88
N ALA A 65 9.28 11.14 1.24
CA ALA A 65 10.49 11.81 1.74
C ALA A 65 10.99 11.18 3.04
N LYS A 66 10.11 10.91 4.00
CA LYS A 66 10.41 10.21 5.26
C LYS A 66 10.99 8.81 5.02
N ARG A 67 10.33 8.02 4.18
CA ARG A 67 10.80 6.67 3.82
C ARG A 67 12.19 6.66 3.17
N ASN A 68 12.54 7.73 2.46
CA ASN A 68 13.82 7.85 1.76
C ASN A 68 14.85 8.72 2.49
N LYS A 69 14.57 9.16 3.73
CA LYS A 69 15.44 10.03 4.54
C LYS A 69 15.80 11.37 3.85
N LEU A 70 14.83 11.96 3.15
CA LEU A 70 15.00 13.22 2.41
C LEU A 70 14.37 14.43 3.14
N GLU A 71 13.99 14.29 4.41
CA GLU A 71 13.19 15.25 5.19
C GLU A 71 13.84 16.64 5.30
N ALA A 72 15.18 16.72 5.36
CA ALA A 72 15.92 17.98 5.47
C ALA A 72 16.33 18.58 4.10
N THR A 73 15.68 18.18 3.01
CA THR A 73 16.03 18.69 1.67
C THR A 73 15.17 19.89 1.27
N PRO A 74 15.69 20.83 0.44
CA PRO A 74 14.90 21.96 -0.07
C PRO A 74 13.62 21.55 -0.81
N LEU A 75 13.59 20.34 -1.35
CA LEU A 75 12.41 19.76 -1.99
C LEU A 75 11.26 19.56 -0.99
N VAL A 76 11.56 19.08 0.22
CA VAL A 76 10.57 18.87 1.27
C VAL A 76 10.10 20.19 1.87
N ALA A 77 10.99 21.19 1.99
CA ALA A 77 10.60 22.55 2.35
C ALA A 77 9.53 23.09 1.38
N ARG A 78 9.71 22.86 0.07
CA ARG A 78 8.71 23.23 -0.95
C ARG A 78 7.40 22.44 -0.83
N VAL A 79 7.44 21.17 -0.45
CA VAL A 79 6.23 20.38 -0.17
C VAL A 79 5.43 21.01 0.99
N HIS A 80 6.10 21.36 2.09
CA HIS A 80 5.48 22.02 3.23
C HIS A 80 4.91 23.41 2.89
N LEU A 81 5.65 24.19 2.09
CA LEU A 81 5.18 25.48 1.58
C LEU A 81 3.88 25.34 0.79
N ASN A 82 3.83 24.40 -0.16
CA ASN A 82 2.64 24.15 -0.98
C ASN A 82 1.47 23.62 -0.12
N LEU A 83 1.76 22.84 0.91
CA LEU A 83 0.74 22.36 1.85
C LEU A 83 0.11 23.53 2.62
N GLY A 84 0.92 24.51 3.04
CA GLY A 84 0.43 25.74 3.67
C GLY A 84 -0.48 26.57 2.75
N ILE A 85 -0.14 26.66 1.46
CA ILE A 85 -0.97 27.34 0.46
C ILE A 85 -2.33 26.63 0.29
N VAL A 86 -2.32 25.30 0.17
CA VAL A 86 -3.55 24.49 0.04
C VAL A 86 -4.43 24.63 1.27
N TYR A 87 -3.85 24.60 2.48
CA TYR A 87 -4.61 24.77 3.71
C TYR A 87 -5.23 26.17 3.83
N PHE A 88 -4.47 27.22 3.54
CA PHE A 88 -4.94 28.58 3.69
C PHE A 88 -5.97 28.97 2.62
N LEU A 89 -5.63 28.82 1.34
CA LEU A 89 -6.48 29.28 0.23
C LEU A 89 -7.56 28.28 -0.16
N GLY A 90 -7.26 26.99 -0.08
CA GLY A 90 -8.18 25.93 -0.51
C GLY A 90 -9.12 25.47 0.60
N LEU A 91 -8.56 25.12 1.76
CA LEU A 91 -9.30 24.51 2.87
C LEU A 91 -9.70 25.50 3.97
N LYS A 92 -9.25 26.75 3.88
CA LYS A 92 -9.50 27.83 4.86
C LYS A 92 -9.12 27.44 6.30
N ASP A 93 -8.07 26.64 6.43
CA ASP A 93 -7.50 26.18 7.71
C ASP A 93 -6.20 26.92 7.97
N GLU A 94 -6.32 28.07 8.66
CA GLU A 94 -5.21 28.98 8.94
C GLU A 94 -4.20 28.40 9.94
N GLU A 95 -4.68 27.65 10.93
CA GLU A 95 -3.85 26.97 11.92
C GLU A 95 -2.95 25.90 11.26
N SER A 96 -3.54 25.04 10.42
CA SER A 96 -2.77 24.03 9.68
C SER A 96 -1.82 24.67 8.66
N ALA A 97 -2.20 25.79 8.06
CA ALA A 97 -1.33 26.55 7.16
C ALA A 97 -0.10 27.09 7.89
N ARG A 98 -0.27 27.69 9.07
CA ARG A 98 0.83 28.21 9.90
C ARG A 98 1.82 27.11 10.29
N LEU A 99 1.33 25.95 10.73
CA LEU A 99 2.19 24.80 11.09
C LEU A 99 2.98 24.27 9.89
N ALA A 100 2.37 24.25 8.70
CA ALA A 100 3.05 23.87 7.47
C ALA A 100 4.14 24.88 7.09
N PHE A 101 3.88 26.18 7.22
CA PHE A 101 4.88 27.22 6.97
C PHE A 101 6.04 27.19 7.97
N LEU A 102 5.76 26.94 9.25
CA LEU A 102 6.80 26.75 10.27
C LEU A 102 7.73 25.59 9.89
N SER A 103 7.16 24.47 9.45
CA SER A 103 7.94 23.31 9.01
C SER A 103 8.79 23.64 7.77
N ALA A 104 8.26 24.44 6.85
CA ALA A 104 8.99 24.88 5.66
C ALA A 104 10.18 25.81 6.02
N THR A 105 9.96 26.79 6.90
CA THR A 105 11.00 27.76 7.30
C THR A 105 12.08 27.14 8.18
N GLN A 106 11.75 26.09 8.95
CA GLN A 106 12.74 25.30 9.70
C GLN A 106 13.72 24.54 8.79
N ILE A 107 13.26 24.07 7.62
CA ILE A 107 14.11 23.36 6.66
C ILE A 107 14.87 24.34 5.76
N ASP A 108 14.20 25.37 5.26
CA ASP A 108 14.80 26.42 4.43
C ASP A 108 14.27 27.80 4.82
N GLY A 109 15.05 28.53 5.63
CA GLY A 109 14.69 29.88 6.07
C GLY A 109 14.60 30.92 4.95
N LYS A 110 15.12 30.62 3.74
CA LYS A 110 15.06 31.51 2.57
C LYS A 110 13.89 31.17 1.63
N ILE A 111 13.03 30.22 1.99
CA ILE A 111 11.92 29.81 1.14
C ILE A 111 10.93 30.95 0.90
N GLN A 112 10.45 31.07 -0.33
CA GLN A 112 9.49 32.09 -0.75
C GLN A 112 8.32 31.44 -1.48
N ILE A 113 7.13 32.02 -1.30
CA ILE A 113 5.92 31.66 -2.05
C ILE A 113 6.11 32.05 -3.51
N ASP A 114 5.77 31.14 -4.40
CA ASP A 114 5.77 31.40 -5.84
C ASP A 114 4.84 32.60 -6.14
N PRO A 115 5.29 33.57 -6.96
CA PRO A 115 4.48 34.73 -7.33
C PRO A 115 3.05 34.39 -7.81
N ALA A 116 2.85 33.22 -8.43
CA ALA A 116 1.53 32.76 -8.89
C ALA A 116 0.51 32.55 -7.76
N TYR A 117 0.98 32.23 -6.55
CA TYR A 117 0.13 31.90 -5.39
C TYR A 117 0.31 32.88 -4.22
N LYS A 118 1.08 33.95 -4.43
CA LYS A 118 1.41 34.91 -3.38
C LYS A 118 0.26 35.89 -3.16
N THR A 119 -0.41 35.78 -2.01
CA THR A 119 -1.33 36.79 -1.50
C THR A 119 -0.68 37.58 -0.35
N ALA A 120 -1.22 38.76 -0.02
CA ALA A 120 -0.71 39.57 1.09
C ALA A 120 -0.79 38.82 2.43
N GLU A 121 -1.88 38.09 2.65
CA GLU A 121 -2.15 37.30 3.86
C GLU A 121 -1.24 36.07 3.98
N LEU A 122 -0.97 35.38 2.87
CA LEU A 122 -0.01 34.28 2.84
C LEU A 122 1.41 34.74 3.10
N ALA A 123 1.78 35.90 2.55
CA ALA A 123 3.09 36.49 2.77
C ALA A 123 3.29 36.87 4.24
N THR A 124 2.26 37.46 4.89
CA THR A 124 2.33 37.76 6.34
C THR A 124 2.45 36.49 7.17
N LEU A 125 1.68 35.44 6.85
CA LEU A 125 1.69 34.19 7.60
C LEU A 125 3.06 33.46 7.49
N LEU A 126 3.70 33.50 6.31
CA LEU A 126 5.04 32.94 6.14
C LEU A 126 6.12 33.76 6.88
N GLU A 127 6.02 35.09 6.90
CA GLU A 127 6.95 35.94 7.66
C GLU A 127 6.80 35.74 9.18
N GLU A 128 5.57 35.56 9.66
CA GLU A 128 5.29 35.21 11.07
C GLU A 128 5.89 33.86 11.43
N ALA A 129 5.64 32.82 10.63
CA ALA A 129 6.25 31.51 10.81
C ALA A 129 7.78 31.57 10.76
N ARG A 130 8.36 32.44 9.93
CA ARG A 130 9.82 32.65 9.90
C ARG A 130 10.34 33.28 11.19
N LYS A 131 9.68 34.30 11.71
CA LYS A 131 10.06 34.94 12.99
C LYS A 131 9.98 33.95 14.15
N GLU A 132 8.97 33.09 14.16
CA GLU A 132 8.83 32.02 15.15
C GLU A 132 9.95 30.98 15.05
N SER A 133 10.32 30.57 13.83
CA SER A 133 11.45 29.67 13.62
C SER A 133 12.82 30.29 13.96
N ALA A 134 12.95 31.62 13.84
CA ALA A 134 14.18 32.35 14.15
C ALA A 134 14.32 32.68 15.65
N GLY A 135 13.21 32.71 16.40
CA GLY A 135 13.20 32.83 17.86
C GLY A 135 13.68 31.58 18.60
N SER A 136 13.85 30.46 17.88
CA SER A 136 14.31 29.16 18.39
C SER A 136 15.70 28.78 17.84
N GLY A 137 16.68 29.70 17.90
CA GLY A 137 18.01 29.53 17.32
C GLY A 137 18.87 28.38 17.90
N GLU A 138 19.16 27.39 17.04
CA GLU A 138 20.34 26.50 16.95
C GLU A 138 20.56 25.34 17.96
N PRO A 139 21.28 24.26 17.56
CA PRO A 139 20.92 23.27 16.54
C PRO A 139 20.87 21.84 17.14
N SER A 140 20.10 20.92 16.58
CA SER A 140 20.37 19.48 16.83
C SER A 140 20.27 18.69 15.54
N GLY A 141 21.46 18.39 15.01
CA GLY A 141 21.63 17.38 14.00
C GLY A 141 21.57 15.98 14.62
N GLY A 142 20.92 15.07 13.91
CA GLY A 142 21.35 13.68 13.75
C GLY A 142 21.25 12.75 14.96
N GLY A 143 20.66 11.58 14.71
CA GLY A 143 21.02 10.35 15.42
C GLY A 143 19.81 9.62 15.99
N GLY A 144 19.45 8.52 15.32
CA GLY A 144 18.39 7.63 15.78
C GLY A 144 18.81 6.76 16.96
N GLY A 145 17.87 5.94 17.41
CA GLY A 145 18.15 4.86 18.33
C GLY A 145 16.85 4.29 18.87
N GLY A 146 16.53 3.06 18.47
CA GLY A 146 15.56 2.25 19.21
C GLY A 146 16.04 2.11 20.65
N GLY A 147 15.12 2.36 21.57
CA GLY A 147 15.36 2.22 23.00
C GLY A 147 14.03 2.39 23.73
N GLU A 148 13.36 1.27 23.97
CA GLU A 148 12.39 1.15 25.06
C GLU A 148 13.10 0.36 26.17
N PRO A 149 12.73 0.48 27.45
CA PRO A 149 12.52 1.68 28.27
C PRO A 149 13.44 1.66 29.51
N SER A 150 13.64 2.80 30.19
CA SER A 150 13.79 2.92 31.67
C SER A 150 14.41 4.28 32.06
N GLY A 151 13.91 4.88 33.14
CA GLY A 151 14.65 5.85 33.95
C GLY A 151 14.13 7.29 33.81
N GLY A 152 13.43 7.77 34.84
CA GLY A 152 13.02 9.16 34.94
C GLY A 152 14.23 10.09 35.10
N GLU A 153 14.39 11.00 34.14
CA GLU A 153 15.07 12.26 34.38
C GLU A 153 13.99 13.35 34.49
N ALA A 154 14.07 14.14 35.57
CA ALA A 154 13.17 15.26 35.81
C ALA A 154 13.43 16.31 34.72
N VAL A 155 12.48 16.48 33.80
CA VAL A 155 12.50 17.55 32.80
C VAL A 155 12.45 18.89 33.54
N ASP A 156 13.44 19.76 33.30
CA ASP A 156 13.43 21.11 33.85
C ASP A 156 12.34 21.94 33.16
N CYS A 157 11.23 22.09 33.87
CA CYS A 157 10.03 22.80 33.44
C CYS A 157 10.26 24.25 33.02
N SER A 158 11.39 24.87 33.41
CA SER A 158 11.72 26.24 33.02
C SER A 158 12.17 26.38 31.56
N THR A 159 12.53 25.27 30.92
CA THR A 159 13.02 25.23 29.53
C THR A 159 11.94 24.84 28.51
N VAL A 160 10.77 24.41 28.98
CA VAL A 160 9.64 24.02 28.12
C VAL A 160 8.92 25.29 27.68
N ALA A 161 8.96 25.59 26.38
CA ALA A 161 8.14 26.63 25.76
C ALA A 161 6.93 26.00 25.08
N GLY A 162 5.74 26.57 25.32
CA GLY A 162 4.51 26.10 24.71
C GLY A 162 4.07 24.71 25.18
N LEU A 163 3.35 23.98 24.33
CA LEU A 163 2.98 22.58 24.57
C LEU A 163 3.89 21.66 23.75
N GLN A 164 4.56 20.73 24.42
CA GLN A 164 5.46 19.75 23.81
C GLN A 164 4.91 18.34 24.01
N HIS A 165 4.98 17.52 22.96
CA HIS A 165 4.56 16.13 23.01
C HIS A 165 5.37 15.35 21.97
N THR A 166 5.90 14.20 22.36
CA THR A 166 6.52 13.26 21.44
C THR A 166 5.43 12.45 20.76
N ILE A 167 5.23 12.69 19.46
CA ILE A 167 4.22 11.98 18.67
C ILE A 167 4.50 10.48 18.73
N VAL A 168 3.54 9.75 19.27
CA VAL A 168 3.48 8.28 19.19
C VAL A 168 2.81 7.91 17.88
N ASP A 169 3.53 7.18 17.03
CA ASP A 169 3.08 6.73 15.70
C ASP A 169 2.72 5.24 15.67
N THR A 170 3.00 4.50 16.74
CA THR A 170 2.77 3.05 16.86
C THR A 170 2.25 2.67 18.25
N GLY A 171 1.37 1.66 18.30
CA GLY A 171 0.76 1.17 19.53
C GLY A 171 0.46 -0.33 19.47
N VAL A 172 0.27 -0.94 20.64
CA VAL A 172 -0.11 -2.35 20.77
C VAL A 172 -1.63 -2.45 20.90
N ALA A 173 -2.25 -3.22 20.00
CA ALA A 173 -3.68 -3.36 19.94
C ALA A 173 -4.21 -4.04 21.23
N GLY A 174 -5.21 -3.40 21.85
CA GLY A 174 -5.87 -3.87 23.07
C GLY A 174 -5.19 -3.46 24.38
N SER A 175 -3.96 -2.94 24.35
CA SER A 175 -3.25 -2.46 25.54
C SER A 175 -3.48 -0.98 25.76
N PRO A 176 -3.82 -0.52 26.99
CA PRO A 176 -3.87 0.91 27.28
C PRO A 176 -2.53 1.58 26.96
N ARG A 177 -2.57 2.78 26.38
CA ARG A 177 -1.38 3.55 26.04
C ARG A 177 -1.37 4.86 26.79
N GLN A 178 -0.33 5.06 27.58
CA GLN A 178 -0.07 6.34 28.22
C GLN A 178 0.66 7.27 27.24
N LEU A 179 0.24 8.52 27.22
CA LEU A 179 0.86 9.61 26.46
C LEU A 179 1.23 10.72 27.43
N GLU A 180 2.36 11.34 27.15
CA GLU A 180 2.94 12.39 28.00
C GLU A 180 3.06 13.69 27.20
N ALA A 181 2.62 14.79 27.78
CA ALA A 181 2.83 16.13 27.24
C ALA A 181 3.50 17.01 28.30
N PHE A 182 4.31 17.96 27.87
CA PHE A 182 4.93 18.96 28.73
C PHE A 182 4.35 20.33 28.37
N VAL A 183 3.93 21.09 29.36
CA VAL A 183 3.39 22.43 29.17
C VAL A 183 4.28 23.44 29.87
N GLY A 184 4.72 24.42 29.11
CA GLY A 184 5.53 25.53 29.60
C GLY A 184 4.76 26.48 30.52
N PRO A 185 5.46 27.23 31.38
CA PRO A 185 4.85 28.20 32.30
C PRO A 185 4.19 29.39 31.59
N ASP A 186 4.42 29.56 30.29
CA ASP A 186 3.86 30.59 29.41
C ASP A 186 2.35 30.43 29.16
N LEU A 187 1.83 29.19 29.17
CA LEU A 187 0.46 28.91 28.71
C LEU A 187 -0.62 28.86 29.80
N LYS A 188 -0.26 28.67 31.07
CA LYS A 188 -1.17 28.58 32.24
C LYS A 188 -2.58 27.99 31.93
N PRO A 189 -2.68 26.78 31.37
CA PRO A 189 -3.98 26.22 30.99
C PRO A 189 -4.80 25.82 32.21
N ALA A 190 -6.13 25.93 32.10
CA ALA A 190 -7.06 25.43 33.11
C ALA A 190 -7.24 23.90 33.00
N LYS A 191 -7.10 23.35 31.79
CA LYS A 191 -7.21 21.90 31.51
C LYS A 191 -6.28 21.50 30.37
N VAL A 192 -5.69 20.31 30.45
CA VAL A 192 -5.04 19.66 29.30
C VAL A 192 -5.74 18.33 29.06
N ALA A 193 -6.15 18.08 27.82
CA ALA A 193 -6.87 16.87 27.47
C ALA A 193 -6.28 16.18 26.25
N LEU A 194 -6.33 14.85 26.29
CA LEU A 194 -6.01 13.96 25.20
C LEU A 194 -7.30 13.61 24.47
N MET A 195 -7.40 14.05 23.23
CA MET A 195 -8.56 13.80 22.38
C MET A 195 -8.22 12.62 21.47
N TYR A 196 -9.05 11.58 21.45
CA TYR A 196 -8.82 10.39 20.62
C TYR A 196 -10.10 9.90 19.96
N ARG A 197 -9.97 9.27 18.79
CA ARG A 197 -11.08 8.58 18.12
C ARG A 197 -10.59 7.37 17.35
N THR A 198 -11.44 6.37 17.25
CA THR A 198 -11.17 5.19 16.43
C THR A 198 -11.59 5.42 14.98
N LYS A 199 -11.11 4.57 14.08
CA LYS A 199 -11.48 4.62 12.67
C LYS A 199 -13.00 4.45 12.50
N GLY A 200 -13.67 5.48 12.01
CA GLY A 200 -15.12 5.49 11.74
C GLY A 200 -15.94 6.26 12.77
N GLU A 201 -15.34 6.74 13.86
CA GLU A 201 -15.98 7.69 14.78
C GLU A 201 -15.79 9.12 14.26
N GLU A 202 -16.88 9.88 14.19
CA GLU A 202 -16.82 11.29 13.76
C GLU A 202 -16.32 12.19 14.89
N LEU A 203 -16.76 11.92 16.13
CA LEU A 203 -16.46 12.70 17.32
C LEU A 203 -15.23 12.17 18.06
N PHE A 204 -14.40 13.09 18.56
CA PHE A 204 -13.29 12.76 19.47
C PHE A 204 -13.79 12.55 20.89
N ALA A 205 -13.37 11.44 21.51
CA ALA A 205 -13.52 11.19 22.92
C ALA A 205 -12.41 11.92 23.70
N GLU A 206 -12.79 12.52 24.84
CA GLU A 206 -11.85 13.22 25.71
C GLU A 206 -11.33 12.28 26.82
N ALA A 207 -10.00 12.22 26.98
CA ALA A 207 -9.33 11.68 28.15
C ALA A 207 -8.62 12.82 28.89
N ALA A 208 -9.05 13.07 30.14
CA ALA A 208 -8.39 14.05 31.00
C ALA A 208 -6.94 13.62 31.29
N MET A 209 -6.01 14.56 31.18
CA MET A 209 -4.62 14.33 31.56
C MET A 209 -4.38 14.77 33.00
N THR A 210 -3.61 13.99 33.76
CA THR A 210 -3.24 14.33 35.15
C THR A 210 -1.93 15.11 35.15
N GLN A 211 -1.91 16.23 35.86
CA GLN A 211 -0.74 17.09 35.98
C GLN A 211 0.20 16.59 37.09
N ASP A 212 1.49 16.54 36.78
CA ASP A 212 2.60 16.33 37.69
C ASP A 212 3.72 17.34 37.35
N GLY A 213 3.75 18.49 38.02
CA GLY A 213 4.60 19.61 37.65
C GLY A 213 4.23 20.21 36.29
N CYS A 214 5.17 20.24 35.35
CA CYS A 214 4.91 20.61 33.94
C CYS A 214 4.53 19.43 33.05
N LYS A 215 4.56 18.20 33.58
CA LYS A 215 4.21 16.98 32.85
C LYS A 215 2.72 16.69 33.00
N PHE A 216 2.07 16.36 31.91
CA PHE A 216 0.68 15.93 31.83
C PHE A 216 0.66 14.52 31.27
N VAL A 217 0.01 13.60 31.98
CA VAL A 217 -0.10 12.20 31.56
C VAL A 217 -1.56 11.83 31.33
N GLY A 218 -1.87 11.38 30.12
CA GLY A 218 -3.18 10.88 29.70
C GLY A 218 -3.08 9.41 29.29
N SER A 219 -4.15 8.66 29.47
CA SER A 219 -4.20 7.24 29.09
C SER A 219 -5.33 6.98 28.11
N ILE A 220 -5.00 6.42 26.96
CA ILE A 220 -5.98 5.91 25.99
C ILE A 220 -6.39 4.52 26.45
N PRO A 221 -7.70 4.27 26.69
CA PRO A 221 -8.14 2.98 27.18
C PRO A 221 -7.88 1.88 26.14
N GLY A 222 -7.48 0.69 26.61
CA GLY A 222 -7.19 -0.45 25.73
C GLY A 222 -8.34 -0.85 24.80
N LYS A 223 -9.59 -0.51 25.17
CA LYS A 223 -10.78 -0.68 24.32
C LYS A 223 -10.73 0.20 23.06
N ALA A 224 -10.26 1.44 23.17
CA ALA A 224 -10.09 2.37 22.05
C ALA A 224 -8.83 2.05 21.24
N MET A 225 -7.85 1.39 21.86
CA MET A 225 -6.65 0.85 21.21
C MET A 225 -6.95 -0.44 20.41
N ARG A 226 -8.18 -0.65 19.93
CA ARG A 226 -8.56 -1.80 19.09
C ARG A 226 -8.79 -1.33 17.65
N GLY A 227 -8.30 -2.08 16.69
CA GLY A 227 -8.36 -1.74 15.26
C GLY A 227 -6.97 -1.55 14.69
N ASP A 228 -6.89 -0.95 13.50
CA ASP A 228 -5.65 -0.79 12.74
C ASP A 228 -5.02 0.60 12.94
N LEU A 229 -5.85 1.62 13.21
CA LEU A 229 -5.47 3.03 13.27
C LEU A 229 -6.29 3.74 14.34
N LEU A 230 -5.61 4.61 15.10
CA LEU A 230 -6.22 5.52 16.07
C LEU A 230 -5.78 6.95 15.74
N HIS A 231 -6.73 7.89 15.74
CA HIS A 231 -6.45 9.31 15.61
C HIS A 231 -6.44 9.96 16.99
N TYR A 232 -5.47 10.82 17.27
CA TYR A 232 -5.46 11.58 18.52
C TYR A 232 -4.79 12.96 18.36
N TYR A 233 -5.09 13.87 19.28
CA TYR A 233 -4.34 15.10 19.47
C TYR A 233 -4.37 15.49 20.95
N ILE A 234 -3.44 16.32 21.37
CA ILE A 234 -3.39 16.84 22.74
C ILE A 234 -3.65 18.35 22.67
N ALA A 235 -4.59 18.84 23.47
CA ALA A 235 -4.94 20.25 23.52
C ALA A 235 -4.93 20.77 24.96
N ALA A 236 -4.44 21.99 25.12
CA ALA A 236 -4.52 22.77 26.35
C ALA A 236 -5.65 23.79 26.21
N PHE A 237 -6.45 23.94 27.26
CA PHE A 237 -7.65 24.77 27.30
C PHE A 237 -7.56 25.84 28.38
N ASP A 238 -8.16 27.00 28.13
CA ASP A 238 -8.37 28.05 29.13
C ASP A 238 -9.58 27.73 30.05
N GLY A 239 -9.87 28.65 30.99
CA GLY A 239 -10.98 28.50 31.93
C GLY A 239 -12.38 28.58 31.28
N ASP A 240 -12.46 29.10 30.06
CA ASP A 240 -13.69 29.24 29.28
C ASP A 240 -13.91 28.06 28.32
N GLY A 241 -12.93 27.15 28.22
CA GLY A 241 -12.97 25.97 27.37
C GLY A 241 -12.44 26.19 25.96
N ASN A 242 -11.78 27.32 25.67
CA ASN A 242 -11.13 27.55 24.39
C ASN A 242 -9.76 26.89 24.34
N VAL A 243 -9.35 26.43 23.16
CA VAL A 243 -8.02 25.85 22.94
C VAL A 243 -6.97 26.96 22.93
N LEU A 244 -6.01 26.89 23.85
CA LEU A 244 -4.84 27.78 23.92
C LEU A 244 -3.75 27.34 22.95
N VAL A 245 -3.51 26.03 22.88
CA VAL A 245 -2.52 25.41 21.99
C VAL A 245 -2.80 23.91 21.86
N SER A 246 -2.39 23.29 20.76
CA SER A 246 -2.49 21.85 20.57
C SER A 246 -1.30 21.24 19.84
N LYS A 247 -1.12 19.92 20.01
CA LYS A 247 -0.25 19.08 19.19
C LYS A 247 -1.12 18.10 18.42
N GLY A 248 -1.35 18.42 17.15
CA GLY A 248 -2.42 17.88 16.32
C GLY A 248 -3.71 18.70 16.48
N SER A 249 -4.71 18.42 15.64
CA SER A 249 -6.03 19.07 15.69
C SER A 249 -7.13 18.11 15.23
N GLU A 250 -8.38 18.54 15.29
CA GLU A 250 -9.51 17.78 14.75
C GLU A 250 -9.37 17.55 13.23
N GLY A 251 -8.91 18.57 12.49
CA GLY A 251 -8.68 18.52 11.04
C GLY A 251 -7.39 17.82 10.62
N SER A 252 -6.39 17.78 11.50
CA SER A 252 -5.10 17.11 11.27
C SER A 252 -4.61 16.39 12.54
N PRO A 253 -5.26 15.27 12.92
CA PRO A 253 -4.87 14.52 14.11
C PRO A 253 -3.59 13.71 13.87
N ASN A 254 -2.90 13.39 14.95
CA ASN A 254 -1.80 12.43 14.94
C ASN A 254 -2.36 11.01 14.74
N LEU A 255 -1.61 10.17 14.02
CA LEU A 255 -2.01 8.80 13.69
C LEU A 255 -1.15 7.81 14.49
N VAL A 256 -1.80 6.86 15.17
CA VAL A 256 -1.15 5.69 15.78
C VAL A 256 -1.54 4.46 14.97
N GLU A 257 -0.55 3.77 14.42
CA GLU A 257 -0.74 2.44 13.85
C GLU A 257 -0.77 1.39 14.98
N LEU A 258 -1.86 0.64 15.04
CA LEU A 258 -2.07 -0.37 16.07
C LEU A 258 -1.63 -1.74 15.55
N THR A 259 -0.55 -2.26 16.14
CA THR A 259 -0.01 -3.58 15.84
C THR A 259 -0.64 -4.62 16.77
N ALA A 260 -1.04 -5.77 16.23
CA ALA A 260 -1.57 -6.85 17.06
C ALA A 260 -0.55 -7.23 18.15
N ALA A 261 -0.98 -7.25 19.42
CA ALA A 261 -0.15 -7.72 20.53
C ALA A 261 0.40 -9.11 20.16
N SER A 262 1.72 -9.21 20.00
CA SER A 262 2.39 -10.49 19.88
C SER A 262 2.22 -11.21 21.21
N GLY A 263 1.21 -12.07 21.27
CA GLY A 263 1.05 -13.01 22.36
C GLY A 263 2.33 -13.83 22.46
N GLY A 264 3.16 -13.52 23.45
CA GLY A 264 4.31 -14.30 23.83
C GLY A 264 3.87 -15.73 24.07
N SER A 265 4.31 -16.63 23.19
CA SER A 265 4.25 -18.06 23.38
C SER A 265 5.21 -18.43 24.52
N GLY A 266 4.76 -18.29 25.76
CA GLY A 266 5.35 -18.95 26.91
C GLY A 266 4.75 -20.35 27.01
N GLY A 267 5.51 -21.37 26.60
CA GLY A 267 5.14 -22.76 26.74
C GLY A 267 5.33 -23.28 28.16
N SER A 268 4.36 -24.06 28.62
CA SER A 268 4.47 -25.18 29.56
C SER A 268 3.14 -25.93 29.46
N GLU A 269 3.14 -27.08 28.77
CA GLU A 269 3.22 -28.42 29.37
C GLU A 269 1.99 -28.78 30.23
N ASP A 270 1.23 -29.74 29.70
CA ASP A 270 0.34 -30.70 30.34
C ASP A 270 -0.83 -30.24 31.24
N ASN A 271 -2.06 -30.38 30.72
CA ASN A 271 -3.09 -31.14 31.43
C ASN A 271 -4.26 -31.55 30.50
N PRO A 272 -4.49 -32.85 30.26
CA PRO A 272 -5.68 -33.33 29.57
C PRO A 272 -6.84 -33.54 30.57
N LEU A 273 -8.08 -33.30 30.10
CA LEU A 273 -9.37 -33.60 30.75
C LEU A 273 -9.89 -32.60 31.80
N VAL A 274 -10.73 -31.64 31.38
CA VAL A 274 -11.98 -31.31 32.10
C VAL A 274 -13.06 -30.89 31.07
N GLY A 275 -14.18 -31.61 31.05
CA GLY A 275 -15.41 -31.30 30.31
C GLY A 275 -16.29 -30.26 31.03
N PRO A 276 -17.51 -29.98 30.53
CA PRO A 276 -18.02 -28.62 30.39
C PRO A 276 -18.77 -28.13 31.62
N GLU A 277 -18.58 -26.84 31.96
CA GLU A 277 -19.56 -26.10 32.75
C GLU A 277 -19.85 -24.75 32.08
N GLN A 278 -21.13 -24.54 31.78
CA GLN A 278 -21.68 -23.32 31.22
C GLN A 278 -21.52 -22.17 32.20
N ILE A 279 -20.99 -21.03 31.74
CA ILE A 279 -21.36 -19.73 32.28
C ILE A 279 -21.83 -18.85 31.12
N SER A 280 -23.07 -18.39 31.29
CA SER A 280 -23.81 -17.46 30.47
C SER A 280 -23.09 -16.12 30.26
N GLY A 281 -23.29 -15.52 29.09
CA GLY A 281 -23.28 -14.07 28.95
C GLY A 281 -22.32 -13.54 27.91
N GLY A 282 -22.89 -13.15 26.76
CA GLY A 282 -22.22 -12.35 25.75
C GLY A 282 -21.69 -13.17 24.59
N VAL A 283 -22.51 -13.27 23.54
CA VAL A 283 -21.99 -13.55 22.19
C VAL A 283 -21.08 -12.37 21.83
N VAL A 284 -19.80 -12.47 22.17
CA VAL A 284 -18.76 -11.85 21.35
C VAL A 284 -18.75 -12.71 20.09
N VAL A 285 -19.34 -12.19 19.02
CA VAL A 285 -19.08 -12.71 17.67
C VAL A 285 -17.59 -12.50 17.43
N GLY A 286 -16.77 -13.47 17.86
CA GLY A 286 -15.41 -13.62 17.37
C GLY A 286 -15.56 -13.78 15.87
N GLY A 287 -15.17 -12.75 15.11
CA GLY A 287 -15.18 -12.79 13.65
C GLY A 287 -14.51 -14.08 13.22
N ARG A 288 -15.30 -14.97 12.62
CA ARG A 288 -14.86 -16.27 12.13
C ARG A 288 -13.63 -16.00 11.25
N LYS A 289 -12.47 -16.56 11.62
CA LYS A 289 -11.30 -16.54 10.73
C LYS A 289 -11.71 -17.29 9.47
N SER A 290 -12.03 -16.54 8.43
CA SER A 290 -12.45 -17.10 7.16
C SER A 290 -11.32 -17.94 6.59
N THR A 291 -11.49 -19.26 6.57
CA THR A 291 -10.49 -20.19 6.04
C THR A 291 -10.70 -20.43 4.56
N VAL A 292 -11.90 -20.22 4.03
CA VAL A 292 -12.24 -20.43 2.62
C VAL A 292 -12.73 -19.12 2.04
N PHE A 293 -12.37 -18.81 0.79
CA PHE A 293 -12.93 -17.68 0.08
C PHE A 293 -13.37 -18.06 -1.33
N LEU A 294 -14.42 -17.40 -1.80
CA LEU A 294 -14.88 -17.46 -3.18
C LEU A 294 -14.59 -16.11 -3.84
N GLY A 295 -14.05 -16.12 -5.04
CA GLY A 295 -13.73 -14.91 -5.79
C GLY A 295 -14.21 -14.96 -7.24
N VAL A 296 -14.41 -13.78 -7.80
CA VAL A 296 -14.57 -13.59 -9.24
C VAL A 296 -13.79 -12.34 -9.65
N ALA A 297 -12.99 -12.46 -10.71
CA ALA A 297 -12.30 -11.32 -11.31
C ALA A 297 -12.55 -11.27 -12.81
N PHE A 298 -12.55 -10.04 -13.34
CA PHE A 298 -12.59 -9.75 -14.76
C PHE A 298 -11.25 -9.16 -15.16
N ALA A 299 -10.74 -9.60 -16.30
CA ALA A 299 -9.45 -9.17 -16.78
C ALA A 299 -9.46 -8.85 -18.26
N THR A 300 -8.52 -7.99 -18.62
CA THR A 300 -8.13 -7.71 -19.99
C THR A 300 -6.61 -7.67 -20.07
N GLY A 301 -6.05 -7.82 -21.26
CA GLY A 301 -4.63 -8.04 -21.40
C GLY A 301 -4.09 -7.85 -22.80
N ALA A 302 -2.89 -8.37 -23.00
CA ALA A 302 -2.27 -8.53 -24.30
C ALA A 302 -1.33 -9.75 -24.25
N GLY A 303 -1.25 -10.46 -25.36
CA GLY A 303 -0.40 -11.63 -25.49
C GLY A 303 0.79 -11.38 -26.41
N TYR A 304 1.92 -11.98 -26.08
CA TYR A 304 3.01 -12.20 -27.02
C TYR A 304 2.99 -13.65 -27.47
N VAL A 305 2.73 -13.89 -28.75
CA VAL A 305 2.59 -15.24 -29.31
C VAL A 305 3.51 -15.47 -30.49
N THR A 306 3.91 -16.72 -30.70
CA THR A 306 4.78 -17.16 -31.81
C THR A 306 4.18 -18.39 -32.49
N GLY A 307 4.72 -18.81 -33.64
CA GLY A 307 4.30 -20.05 -34.30
C GLY A 307 3.18 -19.86 -35.31
N LYS A 308 2.16 -20.73 -35.29
CA LYS A 308 1.11 -20.78 -36.33
C LYS A 308 -0.29 -20.48 -35.78
N THR A 309 -1.13 -19.88 -36.58
CA THR A 309 -2.55 -19.66 -36.25
C THR A 309 -3.36 -20.96 -36.28
N GLU A 310 -4.50 -21.01 -35.58
CA GLU A 310 -5.31 -22.23 -35.43
C GLU A 310 -5.98 -22.65 -36.76
N LYS A 311 -6.58 -21.71 -37.50
CA LYS A 311 -7.39 -22.02 -38.69
C LYS A 311 -6.60 -21.97 -39.98
N GLU A 312 -6.00 -20.83 -40.29
CA GLU A 312 -5.28 -20.64 -41.55
C GLU A 312 -3.87 -21.27 -41.53
N GLN A 313 -3.39 -21.68 -40.34
CA GLN A 313 -2.03 -22.20 -40.13
C GLN A 313 -0.91 -21.29 -40.68
N ASN A 314 -1.21 -20.00 -40.77
CA ASN A 314 -0.27 -18.99 -41.22
C ASN A 314 0.81 -18.82 -40.16
N GLU A 315 2.07 -18.76 -40.61
CA GLU A 315 3.19 -18.49 -39.72
C GLU A 315 3.15 -17.04 -39.27
N ILE A 316 3.19 -16.83 -37.96
CA ILE A 316 3.18 -15.52 -37.35
C ILE A 316 4.53 -14.86 -37.65
N GLN A 317 4.50 -13.85 -38.52
CA GLN A 317 5.68 -13.05 -38.81
C GLN A 317 5.93 -12.07 -37.66
N CYS A 318 6.84 -12.42 -36.73
CA CYS A 318 7.27 -11.54 -35.64
C CYS A 318 8.06 -10.28 -36.06
N GLY A 319 7.97 -9.88 -37.32
CA GLY A 319 8.42 -8.56 -37.77
C GLY A 319 7.41 -7.45 -37.39
N VAL A 320 7.91 -6.21 -37.31
CA VAL A 320 7.09 -4.98 -37.16
C VAL A 320 6.02 -5.05 -36.07
N GLY A 321 6.34 -5.54 -34.87
CA GLY A 321 5.46 -5.46 -33.70
C GLY A 321 4.20 -6.34 -33.73
N ARG A 322 4.06 -7.26 -34.70
CA ARG A 322 2.83 -8.05 -34.90
C ARG A 322 2.69 -9.29 -34.02
N CYS A 323 3.71 -9.63 -33.21
CA CYS A 323 3.58 -10.72 -32.23
C CYS A 323 2.84 -10.31 -30.96
N PHE A 324 2.38 -9.05 -30.88
CA PHE A 324 1.53 -8.55 -29.83
C PHE A 324 0.06 -8.65 -30.25
N ALA A 325 -0.71 -9.45 -29.53
CA ALA A 325 -2.13 -9.61 -29.72
C ALA A 325 -2.90 -8.80 -28.66
N PRO A 326 -3.68 -7.76 -29.04
CA PRO A 326 -4.49 -6.98 -28.11
C PRO A 326 -5.65 -7.81 -27.58
N GLY A 327 -5.90 -7.72 -26.27
CA GLY A 327 -6.39 -8.87 -25.54
C GLY A 327 -7.87 -8.98 -25.23
N LEU A 328 -8.08 -10.19 -24.75
CA LEU A 328 -9.28 -10.91 -24.41
C LEU A 328 -10.05 -10.26 -23.27
N ILE A 329 -11.35 -10.56 -23.25
CA ILE A 329 -12.12 -10.47 -22.00
C ILE A 329 -11.96 -11.80 -21.29
N THR A 330 -11.38 -11.79 -20.09
CA THR A 330 -11.16 -13.02 -19.31
C THR A 330 -11.90 -12.96 -17.99
N ILE A 331 -12.57 -14.07 -17.64
CA ILE A 331 -13.23 -14.24 -16.34
C ILE A 331 -12.46 -15.26 -15.51
N TYR A 332 -12.23 -14.92 -14.26
CA TYR A 332 -11.50 -15.72 -13.28
C TYR A 332 -12.40 -16.09 -12.08
N PRO A 333 -13.24 -17.14 -12.18
CA PRO A 333 -13.82 -17.74 -10.98
C PRO A 333 -12.73 -18.40 -10.14
N GLU A 334 -12.78 -18.15 -8.83
CA GLU A 334 -11.76 -18.58 -7.90
C GLU A 334 -12.36 -19.19 -6.63
N LEU A 335 -11.81 -20.31 -6.20
CA LEU A 335 -12.05 -20.90 -4.89
C LEU A 335 -10.72 -21.05 -4.17
N GLY A 336 -10.56 -20.38 -3.04
CA GLY A 336 -9.31 -20.36 -2.30
C GLY A 336 -9.44 -20.74 -0.84
N TYR A 337 -8.32 -21.17 -0.29
CA TYR A 337 -8.13 -21.55 1.09
C TYR A 337 -6.98 -20.73 1.69
N GLN A 338 -7.24 -20.09 2.81
CA GLN A 338 -6.28 -19.29 3.55
C GLN A 338 -5.43 -20.23 4.43
N VAL A 339 -4.18 -20.47 4.04
CA VAL A 339 -3.26 -21.34 4.79
C VAL A 339 -2.71 -20.63 6.03
N SER A 340 -2.45 -19.32 5.90
CA SER A 340 -2.04 -18.45 7.00
C SER A 340 -2.58 -17.04 6.75
N PRO A 341 -2.54 -16.09 7.70
CA PRO A 341 -3.03 -14.72 7.46
C PRO A 341 -2.42 -14.04 6.22
N VAL A 342 -1.22 -14.47 5.80
CA VAL A 342 -0.49 -13.91 4.66
C VAL A 342 -0.46 -14.82 3.45
N MET A 343 -0.83 -16.10 3.56
CA MET A 343 -0.68 -17.06 2.47
C MET A 343 -2.00 -17.73 2.12
N SER A 344 -2.32 -17.77 0.84
CA SER A 344 -3.50 -18.44 0.30
C SER A 344 -3.16 -19.35 -0.87
N VAL A 345 -3.81 -20.49 -0.94
CA VAL A 345 -3.78 -21.41 -2.09
C VAL A 345 -5.17 -21.44 -2.70
N SER A 346 -5.27 -21.39 -4.02
CA SER A 346 -6.54 -21.29 -4.72
C SER A 346 -6.56 -22.10 -6.00
N VAL A 347 -7.74 -22.59 -6.35
CA VAL A 347 -8.06 -23.14 -7.66
C VAL A 347 -8.79 -22.05 -8.43
N VAL A 348 -8.23 -21.69 -9.58
CA VAL A 348 -8.71 -20.60 -10.43
C VAL A 348 -9.09 -21.18 -11.78
N GLY A 349 -10.35 -21.00 -12.18
CA GLY A 349 -10.75 -21.16 -13.57
C GLY A 349 -10.38 -19.91 -14.35
N ARG A 350 -9.89 -20.07 -15.58
CA ARG A 350 -9.66 -18.98 -16.53
C ARG A 350 -10.54 -19.22 -17.74
N LEU A 351 -11.41 -18.27 -18.06
CA LEU A 351 -12.28 -18.30 -19.23
C LEU A 351 -11.96 -17.09 -20.09
N GLY A 352 -11.03 -17.23 -21.04
CA GLY A 352 -10.69 -16.17 -21.99
C GLY A 352 -11.63 -16.17 -23.19
N ILE A 353 -12.08 -14.99 -23.61
CA ILE A 353 -12.97 -14.81 -24.76
C ILE A 353 -12.20 -14.00 -25.82
N PRO A 354 -11.80 -14.64 -26.94
CA PRO A 354 -11.28 -13.95 -28.13
C PRO A 354 -12.26 -12.92 -28.65
N VAL A 355 -11.76 -11.71 -28.94
CA VAL A 355 -12.56 -10.59 -29.45
C VAL A 355 -12.03 -10.17 -30.82
N GLY A 356 -12.93 -9.90 -31.77
CA GLY A 356 -12.56 -9.37 -33.09
C GLY A 356 -12.11 -10.40 -34.13
N THR A 357 -12.38 -11.70 -33.94
CA THR A 357 -12.16 -12.71 -34.98
C THR A 357 -13.20 -12.56 -36.10
N ASN A 358 -12.77 -12.64 -37.35
CA ASN A 358 -13.64 -12.58 -38.53
C ASN A 358 -13.58 -13.84 -39.40
N ILE A 359 -12.81 -14.85 -39.00
CA ILE A 359 -12.74 -16.16 -39.67
C ILE A 359 -13.83 -17.08 -39.15
N GLU A 360 -14.63 -17.65 -40.06
CA GLU A 360 -15.73 -18.54 -39.72
C GLU A 360 -15.24 -19.82 -39.00
N GLY A 361 -15.95 -20.23 -37.95
CA GLY A 361 -15.61 -21.42 -37.16
C GLY A 361 -14.44 -21.24 -36.18
N SER A 362 -13.98 -20.01 -35.97
CA SER A 362 -12.99 -19.66 -34.94
C SER A 362 -13.45 -20.05 -33.53
N ALA A 363 -12.52 -20.50 -32.70
CA ALA A 363 -12.82 -20.90 -31.34
C ALA A 363 -13.21 -19.70 -30.47
N THR A 364 -14.32 -19.80 -29.75
CA THR A 364 -14.91 -18.66 -29.00
C THR A 364 -14.46 -18.57 -27.54
N LEU A 365 -13.72 -19.55 -27.04
CA LEU A 365 -13.34 -19.66 -25.63
C LEU A 365 -11.95 -20.26 -25.47
N GLY A 366 -11.12 -19.74 -24.58
CA GLY A 366 -9.84 -20.31 -24.14
C GLY A 366 -9.91 -20.71 -22.66
N PRO A 367 -10.37 -21.93 -22.33
CA PRO A 367 -10.47 -22.39 -20.95
C PRO A 367 -9.12 -22.87 -20.41
N ALA A 368 -8.84 -22.54 -19.14
CA ALA A 368 -7.75 -23.14 -18.39
C ALA A 368 -8.08 -23.28 -16.90
N GLY A 369 -7.42 -24.23 -16.24
CA GLY A 369 -7.46 -24.41 -14.79
C GLY A 369 -6.08 -24.18 -14.20
N LEU A 370 -6.00 -23.33 -13.18
CA LEU A 370 -4.75 -22.94 -12.53
C LEU A 370 -4.83 -23.21 -11.03
N LEU A 371 -3.74 -23.74 -10.47
CA LEU A 371 -3.46 -23.63 -9.04
C LEU A 371 -2.68 -22.33 -8.82
N ARG A 372 -3.17 -21.47 -7.94
CA ARG A 372 -2.57 -20.17 -7.64
C ARG A 372 -2.20 -20.08 -6.16
N LEU A 373 -0.94 -19.76 -5.91
CA LEU A 373 -0.40 -19.43 -4.59
C LEU A 373 -0.27 -17.91 -4.52
N ARG A 374 -0.77 -17.29 -3.45
CA ARG A 374 -0.51 -15.87 -3.15
C ARG A 374 0.10 -15.71 -1.76
N TYR A 375 1.02 -14.76 -1.67
CA TYR A 375 1.69 -14.33 -0.46
C TYR A 375 1.53 -12.81 -0.32
N ALA A 376 0.78 -12.39 0.70
CA ALA A 376 0.65 -11.00 1.08
C ALA A 376 1.91 -10.53 1.81
N LEU A 377 2.39 -9.35 1.42
CA LEU A 377 3.56 -8.71 2.02
C LEU A 377 3.23 -8.06 3.37
N SER A 378 1.95 -7.75 3.60
CA SER A 378 1.48 -7.27 4.90
C SER A 378 1.10 -8.43 5.83
N PRO A 379 1.43 -8.36 7.12
CA PRO A 379 0.95 -9.30 8.14
C PRO A 379 -0.58 -9.40 8.23
N THR A 380 -1.30 -8.35 7.82
CA THR A 380 -2.77 -8.32 7.83
C THR A 380 -3.39 -9.12 6.69
N GLY A 381 -2.58 -9.59 5.74
CA GLY A 381 -3.05 -10.22 4.50
C GLY A 381 -3.60 -9.21 3.49
N ALA A 382 -3.78 -7.95 3.86
CA ALA A 382 -4.23 -6.85 3.00
C ALA A 382 -3.06 -6.12 2.35
N GLY A 383 -3.33 -5.36 1.30
CA GLY A 383 -2.33 -4.62 0.55
C GLY A 383 -1.62 -5.46 -0.50
N LEU A 384 -0.33 -5.19 -0.69
CA LEU A 384 0.46 -5.81 -1.76
C LEU A 384 0.62 -7.30 -1.53
N HIS A 385 0.42 -8.07 -2.58
CA HIS A 385 0.68 -9.51 -2.61
C HIS A 385 1.40 -9.89 -3.89
N VAL A 386 2.17 -10.97 -3.81
CA VAL A 386 2.84 -11.60 -4.94
C VAL A 386 2.52 -13.07 -4.95
N GLY A 387 2.60 -13.70 -6.11
CA GLY A 387 2.19 -15.08 -6.23
C GLY A 387 2.66 -15.73 -7.52
N GLY A 388 2.35 -17.01 -7.61
CA GLY A 388 2.62 -17.83 -8.76
C GLY A 388 1.42 -18.68 -9.09
N SER A 389 1.27 -19.01 -10.36
CA SER A 389 0.26 -19.94 -10.84
C SER A 389 0.87 -20.99 -11.75
N ILE A 390 0.37 -22.21 -11.62
CA ILE A 390 0.70 -23.33 -12.51
C ILE A 390 -0.58 -24.08 -12.84
N GLY A 391 -0.71 -24.55 -14.08
CA GLY A 391 -1.88 -25.34 -14.44
C GLY A 391 -1.89 -25.75 -15.90
N GLY A 392 -3.10 -26.06 -16.37
CA GLY A 392 -3.33 -26.66 -17.68
C GLY A 392 -4.48 -26.00 -18.42
N GLY A 393 -4.34 -25.79 -19.72
CA GLY A 393 -5.41 -25.32 -20.59
C GLY A 393 -4.90 -24.59 -21.82
N ILE A 394 -5.82 -23.97 -22.56
CA ILE A 394 -5.49 -23.25 -23.80
C ILE A 394 -5.79 -21.77 -23.58
N ILE A 395 -4.79 -20.93 -23.86
CA ILE A 395 -4.97 -19.49 -24.03
C ILE A 395 -5.06 -19.21 -25.52
N ARG A 396 -5.99 -18.35 -25.92
CA ARG A 396 -6.29 -18.01 -27.30
C ARG A 396 -6.26 -16.51 -27.46
N ASP A 397 -5.38 -16.00 -28.30
CA ASP A 397 -5.26 -14.59 -28.62
C ASP A 397 -5.57 -14.33 -30.10
N THR A 398 -6.02 -13.13 -30.43
CA THR A 398 -6.37 -12.73 -31.80
C THR A 398 -5.25 -11.96 -32.47
N ILE A 399 -4.87 -12.37 -33.68
CA ILE A 399 -3.80 -11.76 -34.46
C ILE A 399 -4.27 -11.39 -35.87
N GLU A 400 -3.83 -10.24 -36.36
CA GLU A 400 -4.06 -9.82 -37.74
C GLU A 400 -3.08 -10.52 -38.70
N LEU A 401 -3.63 -11.13 -39.75
CA LEU A 401 -2.92 -11.83 -40.81
C LEU A 401 -2.47 -10.86 -41.93
N THR A 402 -1.26 -11.07 -42.46
CA THR A 402 -0.66 -10.23 -43.50
C THR A 402 -1.10 -10.56 -44.93
N MET A 403 -1.57 -11.79 -45.16
CA MET A 403 -1.93 -12.33 -46.48
C MET A 403 -3.30 -12.98 -46.45
N ALA A 404 -4.29 -12.25 -45.96
CA ALA A 404 -5.67 -12.70 -45.89
C ALA A 404 -6.60 -11.73 -46.64
N GLU A 405 -7.75 -12.23 -47.08
CA GLU A 405 -8.79 -11.40 -47.68
C GLU A 405 -9.21 -10.29 -46.69
N PRO A 406 -9.61 -9.09 -47.17
CA PRO A 406 -9.90 -7.94 -46.30
C PRO A 406 -10.93 -8.22 -45.21
N ASP A 407 -11.82 -9.20 -45.44
CA ASP A 407 -12.91 -9.57 -44.55
C ASP A 407 -12.61 -10.82 -43.68
N MET A 408 -11.44 -11.47 -43.84
CA MET A 408 -11.00 -12.67 -43.10
C MET A 408 -9.55 -12.56 -42.58
N ASN A 409 -9.18 -11.39 -42.08
CA ASN A 409 -7.81 -11.07 -41.71
C ASN A 409 -7.46 -11.21 -40.22
N VAL A 410 -8.35 -11.71 -39.36
CA VAL A 410 -8.09 -11.90 -37.92
C VAL A 410 -8.32 -13.35 -37.53
N ASP A 411 -7.23 -14.04 -37.19
CA ASP A 411 -7.22 -15.44 -36.76
C ASP A 411 -6.83 -15.56 -35.28
N ILE A 412 -7.03 -16.75 -34.72
CA ILE A 412 -6.67 -17.10 -33.35
C ILE A 412 -5.33 -17.80 -33.32
N VAL A 413 -4.53 -17.48 -32.31
CA VAL A 413 -3.33 -18.22 -31.95
C VAL A 413 -3.55 -18.85 -30.58
N ALA A 414 -3.38 -20.17 -30.50
CA ALA A 414 -3.47 -20.92 -29.26
C ALA A 414 -2.08 -21.24 -28.69
N PHE A 415 -1.95 -21.18 -27.37
CA PHE A 415 -0.74 -21.57 -26.63
C PHE A 415 -1.09 -22.23 -25.30
N GLY A 416 -0.16 -23.05 -24.80
CA GLY A 416 -0.41 -24.07 -23.77
C GLY A 416 0.07 -25.45 -24.27
N PRO A 417 -0.29 -26.58 -23.62
CA PRO A 417 -1.30 -26.68 -22.59
C PRO A 417 -0.75 -26.42 -21.19
N LEU A 418 0.57 -26.49 -20.97
CA LEU A 418 1.16 -26.23 -19.66
C LEU A 418 1.27 -24.72 -19.46
N LEU A 419 0.67 -24.21 -18.39
CA LEU A 419 0.65 -22.79 -18.08
C LEU A 419 1.44 -22.52 -16.79
N ILE A 420 2.38 -21.58 -16.81
CA ILE A 420 3.18 -21.18 -15.65
C ILE A 420 3.29 -19.66 -15.63
N GLY A 421 3.03 -19.05 -14.49
CA GLY A 421 2.98 -17.59 -14.41
C GLY A 421 3.26 -17.04 -13.03
N GLY A 422 3.56 -15.75 -13.00
CA GLY A 422 3.68 -14.94 -11.80
C GLY A 422 2.56 -13.92 -11.73
N ASN A 423 2.19 -13.51 -10.53
CA ASN A 423 1.26 -12.42 -10.32
C ASN A 423 1.73 -11.50 -9.20
N ALA A 424 1.33 -10.24 -9.31
CA ALA A 424 1.48 -9.23 -8.28
C ALA A 424 0.21 -8.38 -8.23
N GLY A 425 -0.27 -8.09 -7.04
CA GLY A 425 -1.53 -7.39 -6.89
C GLY A 425 -1.66 -6.67 -5.57
N TYR A 426 -2.81 -6.05 -5.39
CA TYR A 426 -3.20 -5.32 -4.21
C TYR A 426 -4.60 -5.76 -3.78
N ALA A 427 -4.76 -6.09 -2.50
CA ALA A 427 -6.03 -6.54 -1.95
C ALA A 427 -6.51 -5.61 -0.84
N VAL A 428 -7.74 -5.11 -0.94
CA VAL A 428 -8.31 -4.17 0.04
C VAL A 428 -9.58 -4.75 0.66
N PRO A 429 -9.68 -4.87 2.00
CA PRO A 429 -10.94 -5.21 2.63
C PRO A 429 -11.93 -4.05 2.46
N ILE A 430 -13.13 -4.33 1.93
CA ILE A 430 -14.17 -3.31 1.74
C ILE A 430 -15.15 -3.29 2.93
N GLY A 431 -15.25 -4.40 3.65
CA GLY A 431 -16.10 -4.52 4.84
C GLY A 431 -16.58 -5.96 5.03
N GLY A 432 -16.78 -6.37 6.29
CA GLY A 432 -17.15 -7.75 6.61
C GLY A 432 -16.11 -8.75 6.06
N SER A 433 -16.58 -9.75 5.33
CA SER A 433 -15.73 -10.74 4.66
C SER A 433 -15.42 -10.41 3.18
N LEU A 434 -15.85 -9.25 2.68
CA LEU A 434 -15.66 -8.82 1.29
C LEU A 434 -14.32 -8.11 1.10
N ARG A 435 -13.60 -8.51 0.05
CA ARG A 435 -12.30 -7.97 -0.36
C ARG A 435 -12.32 -7.61 -1.84
N PHE A 436 -11.74 -6.47 -2.18
CA PHE A 436 -11.39 -6.10 -3.54
C PHE A 436 -9.98 -6.57 -3.85
N ASN A 437 -9.76 -7.06 -5.07
CA ASN A 437 -8.45 -7.50 -5.55
C ASN A 437 -8.19 -6.85 -6.91
N ALA A 438 -7.03 -6.20 -7.05
CA ALA A 438 -6.48 -5.78 -8.31
C ALA A 438 -5.16 -6.53 -8.53
N GLU A 439 -5.04 -7.29 -9.62
CA GLU A 439 -3.90 -8.18 -9.85
C GLU A 439 -3.41 -8.06 -11.29
N PHE A 440 -2.10 -7.86 -11.44
CA PHE A 440 -1.38 -8.01 -12.69
C PHE A 440 -0.78 -9.42 -12.74
N SER A 441 -0.95 -10.11 -13.85
CA SER A 441 -0.44 -11.47 -14.03
C SER A 441 0.28 -11.63 -15.37
N ALA A 442 1.35 -12.41 -15.34
CA ALA A 442 2.10 -12.82 -16.53
C ALA A 442 2.09 -14.34 -16.60
N LEU A 443 1.52 -14.91 -17.65
CA LEU A 443 1.29 -16.35 -17.79
C LEU A 443 1.90 -16.86 -19.10
N ALA A 444 2.94 -17.69 -19.00
CA ALA A 444 3.56 -18.36 -20.13
C ALA A 444 2.83 -19.67 -20.42
N GLY A 445 2.45 -19.90 -21.68
CA GLY A 445 1.96 -21.19 -22.16
C GLY A 445 3.04 -21.92 -22.94
N LEU A 446 3.36 -23.13 -22.46
CA LEU A 446 4.42 -23.99 -22.98
C LEU A 446 3.80 -25.14 -23.79
N PRO A 447 4.16 -25.31 -25.08
CA PRO A 447 3.69 -26.39 -25.94
C PRO A 447 4.42 -27.69 -25.62
N VAL A 448 4.03 -28.34 -24.53
CA VAL A 448 4.50 -29.69 -24.18
C VAL A 448 3.96 -30.76 -25.12
N VAL A 449 2.94 -30.43 -25.91
CA VAL A 449 2.41 -31.21 -27.04
C VAL A 449 2.15 -30.25 -28.20
N SER A 450 2.27 -30.73 -29.44
CA SER A 450 2.11 -29.89 -30.63
C SER A 450 0.65 -29.57 -30.98
N LYS A 451 -0.30 -30.40 -30.51
CA LYS A 451 -1.74 -30.24 -30.74
C LYS A 451 -2.55 -30.67 -29.52
N LEU A 452 -3.68 -30.03 -29.30
CA LEU A 452 -4.71 -30.46 -28.36
C LEU A 452 -6.09 -30.29 -29.01
N GLY A 453 -6.72 -31.40 -29.38
CA GLY A 453 -7.89 -31.37 -30.27
C GLY A 453 -7.50 -30.85 -31.66
N GLU A 454 -8.24 -29.88 -32.18
CA GLU A 454 -7.94 -29.21 -33.46
C GLU A 454 -6.94 -28.06 -33.32
N SER A 455 -6.63 -27.64 -32.09
CA SER A 455 -5.74 -26.51 -31.81
C SER A 455 -4.28 -26.86 -32.02
N VAL A 456 -3.59 -26.09 -32.86
CA VAL A 456 -2.13 -26.06 -32.91
C VAL A 456 -1.63 -25.22 -31.75
N LEU A 457 -0.75 -25.79 -30.92
CA LEU A 457 -0.29 -25.14 -29.70
C LEU A 457 1.09 -24.55 -29.89
N ASN A 458 1.21 -23.29 -29.51
CA ASN A 458 2.43 -22.53 -29.63
C ASN A 458 3.01 -22.14 -28.27
N LEU A 459 4.17 -21.50 -28.32
CA LEU A 459 4.73 -20.76 -27.20
C LEU A 459 4.15 -19.35 -27.18
N GLY A 460 3.67 -18.93 -26.02
CA GLY A 460 3.17 -17.57 -25.83
C GLY A 460 3.22 -17.12 -24.38
N VAL A 461 3.11 -15.81 -24.17
CA VAL A 461 3.06 -15.16 -22.86
C VAL A 461 1.89 -14.18 -22.84
N GLN A 462 0.94 -14.39 -21.93
CA GLN A 462 -0.16 -13.48 -21.69
C GLN A 462 0.16 -12.54 -20.54
N LEU A 463 -0.11 -11.25 -20.72
CA LEU A 463 -0.13 -10.25 -19.64
C LEU A 463 -1.58 -9.82 -19.41
N ASP A 464 -2.10 -10.02 -18.20
CA ASP A 464 -3.47 -9.65 -17.84
C ASP A 464 -3.47 -8.68 -16.65
N VAL A 465 -4.31 -7.65 -16.72
CA VAL A 465 -4.73 -6.82 -15.59
C VAL A 465 -6.13 -7.26 -15.20
N SER A 466 -6.32 -7.66 -13.95
CA SER A 466 -7.57 -8.19 -13.43
C SER A 466 -8.07 -7.41 -12.21
N LEU A 467 -9.37 -7.18 -12.17
CA LEU A 467 -10.08 -6.57 -11.05
C LEU A 467 -11.17 -7.53 -10.58
N GLY A 468 -11.27 -7.76 -9.28
CA GLY A 468 -12.20 -8.74 -8.75
C GLY A 468 -12.60 -8.51 -7.31
N LEU A 469 -13.60 -9.28 -6.90
CA LEU A 469 -14.10 -9.33 -5.54
C LEU A 469 -13.94 -10.75 -5.01
N SER A 470 -13.58 -10.87 -3.73
CA SER A 470 -13.61 -12.14 -3.01
C SER A 470 -14.33 -12.02 -1.68
N VAL A 471 -15.05 -13.07 -1.30
CA VAL A 471 -15.82 -13.17 -0.07
C VAL A 471 -15.28 -14.35 0.74
N GLY A 472 -14.92 -14.08 1.98
CA GLY A 472 -14.48 -15.08 2.95
C GLY A 472 -15.62 -15.72 3.76
N PHE A 473 -15.45 -16.98 4.16
CA PHE A 473 -16.42 -17.78 4.94
C PHE A 473 -15.79 -18.50 6.14
#